data_AF-A0A7C8YVW3-F1
#
_entry.id   AF-A0A7C8YVW3-F1
#
_cell.length_a   1.000
_cell.length_b   1.000
_cell.length_c   1.000
_cell.angle_alpha   90.00
_cell.angle_beta   90.00
_cell.angle_gamma   90.00
#
_symmetry.space_group_name_H-M   'P 1'
#
loop_
_entity.id
_entity.type
_entity.pdbx_description
1 polymer ?
#
loop_
_entity_poly.entity_id
_entity_poly.type
_entity_poly.pdbx_seq_one_letter_code
_entity_poly.pdbx_strand_id
1 'polypeptide(L)'
;HHKPPQSSPEEEREREEMREEREWRAEAGQYLGEISALCFLKVPPHFSSLPYLLAGTGSQLLLFDIDLGQQIKSFRIFEGVRVHGIAAQVMKYEGDSLSCSVTFKIIVSGERRVKLYSLRLQLEPMSLEPPCVSTDLILLQLLPRFTHWVLDICFLWVILVVCALLLFNFIFYDPPEKKLS
;
A
#
# COMPACT_ATOMS: atom_id res chain seq x y z
N HIS A 1 6.14 -62.22 -2.18
CA HIS A 1 5.07 -61.19 -2.11
C HIS A 1 5.14 -60.49 -0.75
N HIS A 2 5.83 -59.36 -0.66
CA HIS A 2 5.74 -58.48 0.51
C HIS A 2 4.75 -57.37 0.19
N LYS A 3 3.63 -57.35 0.93
CA LYS A 3 2.65 -56.28 0.89
C LYS A 3 3.16 -55.18 1.84
N PRO A 4 3.20 -53.90 1.43
CA PRO A 4 3.61 -52.83 2.34
C PRO A 4 2.58 -52.67 3.46
N PRO A 5 3.00 -52.20 4.65
CA PRO A 5 2.11 -52.00 5.79
C PRO A 5 1.06 -50.93 5.44
N GLN A 6 -0.20 -51.21 5.75
CA GLN A 6 -1.28 -50.23 5.66
C GLN A 6 -1.13 -49.25 6.83
N SER A 7 -0.97 -47.97 6.50
CA SER A 7 -0.98 -46.87 7.48
C SER A 7 -2.32 -46.80 8.21
N SER A 8 -2.31 -46.33 9.46
CA SER A 8 -3.51 -46.24 10.28
C SER A 8 -4.47 -45.15 9.76
N PRO A 9 -5.78 -45.27 10.00
CA PRO A 9 -6.75 -44.24 9.60
C PRO A 9 -6.49 -42.85 10.22
N GLU A 10 -5.78 -42.80 11.34
CA GLU A 10 -5.39 -41.55 12.01
C GLU A 10 -4.23 -40.85 11.28
N GLU A 11 -3.24 -41.61 10.76
CA GLU A 11 -2.16 -41.05 9.94
C GLU A 11 -2.65 -40.57 8.57
N GLU A 12 -3.73 -41.15 8.06
CA GLU A 12 -4.39 -40.70 6.82
C GLU A 12 -5.19 -39.41 7.05
N ARG A 13 -5.87 -39.30 8.21
CA ARG A 13 -6.57 -38.07 8.64
C ARG A 13 -5.63 -36.91 8.91
N GLU A 14 -4.50 -37.13 9.59
CA GLU A 14 -3.51 -36.09 9.83
C GLU A 14 -2.84 -35.60 8.51
N ARG A 15 -2.71 -36.49 7.52
CA ARG A 15 -2.25 -36.12 6.16
C ARG A 15 -3.30 -35.38 5.35
N GLU A 16 -4.59 -35.63 5.58
CA GLU A 16 -5.69 -34.88 4.99
C GLU A 16 -5.85 -33.49 5.63
N GLU A 17 -5.73 -33.37 6.96
CA GLU A 17 -5.73 -32.08 7.66
C GLU A 17 -4.49 -31.22 7.32
N MET A 18 -3.32 -31.83 7.08
CA MET A 18 -2.15 -31.12 6.53
C MET A 18 -2.28 -30.78 5.03
N ARG A 19 -3.16 -31.46 4.26
CA ARG A 19 -3.44 -31.11 2.86
C ARG A 19 -4.45 -29.97 2.72
N GLU A 20 -5.19 -29.67 3.77
CA GLU A 20 -5.97 -28.43 3.89
C GLU A 20 -5.11 -27.24 4.34
N GLU A 21 -3.78 -27.32 4.21
CA GLU A 21 -2.93 -26.15 3.98
C GLU A 21 -3.41 -25.45 2.70
N ARG A 22 -4.44 -24.60 2.86
CA ARG A 22 -5.06 -23.68 1.90
C ARG A 22 -4.28 -23.66 0.60
N GLU A 23 -4.67 -24.50 -0.35
CA GLU A 23 -4.19 -24.38 -1.72
C GLU A 23 -4.61 -22.99 -2.19
N TRP A 24 -3.68 -22.03 -2.14
CA TRP A 24 -3.83 -20.72 -2.74
C TRP A 24 -3.79 -20.92 -4.25
N ARG A 25 -4.86 -21.49 -4.81
CA ARG A 25 -5.05 -21.54 -6.24
C ARG A 25 -5.32 -20.10 -6.66
N ALA A 26 -4.31 -19.47 -7.26
CA ALA A 26 -4.49 -18.20 -7.93
C ALA A 26 -5.44 -18.43 -9.11
N GLU A 27 -6.73 -18.32 -8.87
CA GLU A 27 -7.72 -18.34 -9.94
C GLU A 27 -7.61 -17.02 -10.70
N ALA A 28 -7.20 -17.11 -11.96
CA ALA A 28 -7.13 -15.95 -12.83
C ALA A 28 -8.54 -15.41 -13.08
N GLY A 29 -8.93 -14.37 -12.33
CA GLY A 29 -10.16 -13.63 -12.55
C GLY A 29 -10.13 -12.74 -13.80
N GLN A 30 -11.24 -12.09 -14.10
CA GLN A 30 -11.30 -11.10 -15.18
C GLN A 30 -10.36 -9.93 -14.89
N TYR A 31 -9.65 -9.48 -15.92
CA TYR A 31 -8.71 -8.36 -15.84
C TYR A 31 -9.41 -7.05 -15.44
N LEU A 32 -9.26 -6.62 -14.19
CA LEU A 32 -9.91 -5.42 -13.62
C LEU A 32 -9.25 -4.09 -14.05
N GLY A 33 -8.37 -4.12 -15.05
CA GLY A 33 -7.57 -2.98 -15.50
C GLY A 33 -6.09 -3.12 -15.14
N GLU A 34 -5.25 -2.20 -15.64
CA GLU A 34 -3.81 -2.18 -15.34
C GLU A 34 -3.54 -1.66 -13.93
N ILE A 35 -3.35 -2.58 -12.97
CA ILE A 35 -2.68 -2.23 -11.71
C ILE A 35 -1.24 -1.86 -12.03
N SER A 36 -0.85 -0.66 -11.65
CA SER A 36 0.41 -0.03 -12.06
C SER A 36 1.37 0.23 -10.91
N ALA A 37 0.88 0.19 -9.67
CA ALA A 37 1.68 0.34 -8.47
C ALA A 37 1.01 -0.41 -7.31
N LEU A 38 1.82 -0.96 -6.41
CA LEU A 38 1.36 -1.68 -5.22
C LEU A 38 2.17 -1.22 -4.00
N CYS A 39 1.53 -1.08 -2.85
CA CYS A 39 2.20 -0.76 -1.60
C CYS A 39 1.49 -1.42 -0.42
N PHE A 40 2.21 -2.24 0.35
CA PHE A 40 1.69 -2.86 1.56
C PHE A 40 1.74 -1.89 2.74
N LEU A 41 0.62 -1.82 3.46
CA LEU A 41 0.45 -1.07 4.70
C LEU A 41 0.55 -2.02 5.87
N LYS A 42 1.72 -2.07 6.50
CA LYS A 42 1.93 -2.86 7.71
C LYS A 42 1.15 -2.24 8.87
N VAL A 43 0.10 -2.94 9.29
CA VAL A 43 -0.70 -2.60 10.46
C VAL A 43 -0.26 -3.46 11.66
N PRO A 44 -0.55 -3.05 12.90
CA PRO A 44 -0.29 -3.88 14.06
C PRO A 44 -1.20 -5.13 14.08
N PRO A 45 -0.83 -6.19 14.82
CA PRO A 45 -1.60 -7.44 14.85
C PRO A 45 -3.05 -7.32 15.33
N HIS A 46 -3.38 -6.29 16.11
CA HIS A 46 -4.75 -6.04 16.58
C HIS A 46 -5.67 -5.47 15.48
N PHE A 47 -5.13 -5.01 14.35
CA PHE A 47 -5.92 -4.59 13.19
C PHE A 47 -6.28 -5.77 12.30
N SER A 48 -5.28 -6.55 11.93
CA SER A 48 -5.39 -7.64 10.96
C SER A 48 -4.12 -8.49 11.04
N SER A 49 -4.24 -9.76 10.64
CA SER A 49 -3.12 -10.68 10.60
C SER A 49 -2.22 -10.44 9.37
N LEU A 50 -2.79 -9.86 8.31
CA LEU A 50 -2.10 -9.48 7.08
C LEU A 50 -2.03 -7.95 6.93
N PRO A 51 -1.10 -7.43 6.10
CA PRO A 51 -1.09 -6.01 5.77
C PRO A 51 -2.31 -5.64 4.92
N TYR A 52 -2.72 -4.38 4.98
CA TYR A 52 -3.60 -3.82 3.96
C TYR A 52 -2.82 -3.55 2.67
N LEU A 53 -3.49 -3.53 1.52
CA LEU A 53 -2.86 -3.27 0.22
C LEU A 53 -3.39 -2.00 -0.42
N LEU A 54 -2.49 -1.11 -0.82
CA LEU A 54 -2.79 -0.04 -1.76
C LEU A 54 -2.45 -0.48 -3.18
N ALA A 55 -3.37 -0.27 -4.10
CA ALA A 55 -3.16 -0.50 -5.53
C ALA A 55 -3.46 0.76 -6.33
N GLY A 56 -2.51 1.19 -7.15
CA GLY A 56 -2.71 2.26 -8.13
C GLY A 56 -3.31 1.69 -9.41
N THR A 57 -4.39 2.29 -9.91
CA THR A 57 -4.99 1.94 -11.20
C THR A 57 -5.50 3.20 -11.89
N GLY A 58 -5.04 3.46 -13.11
CA GLY A 58 -5.31 4.72 -13.79
C GLY A 58 -4.99 5.90 -12.87
N SER A 59 -5.95 6.80 -12.65
CA SER A 59 -5.78 7.97 -11.77
C SER A 59 -6.26 7.79 -10.32
N GLN A 60 -6.51 6.53 -9.93
CA GLN A 60 -7.09 6.15 -8.64
C GLN A 60 -6.12 5.33 -7.79
N LEU A 61 -6.38 5.36 -6.49
CA LEU A 61 -5.76 4.53 -5.48
C LEU A 61 -6.84 3.71 -4.79
N LEU A 62 -6.69 2.39 -4.80
CA LEU A 62 -7.61 1.44 -4.19
C LEU A 62 -6.99 0.92 -2.90
N LEU A 63 -7.81 0.73 -1.87
CA LEU A 63 -7.43 0.12 -0.61
C LEU A 63 -8.15 -1.22 -0.47
N PHE A 64 -7.37 -2.27 -0.22
CA PHE A 64 -7.86 -3.63 -0.04
C PHE A 64 -7.52 -4.17 1.35
N ASP A 65 -8.48 -4.91 1.90
CA ASP A 65 -8.28 -5.83 3.00
C ASP A 65 -7.84 -7.18 2.42
N ILE A 66 -6.60 -7.59 2.69
CA ILE A 66 -6.05 -8.84 2.13
C ILE A 66 -6.62 -10.05 2.87
N ASP A 67 -6.86 -9.94 4.18
CA ASP A 67 -7.44 -11.03 4.97
C ASP A 67 -8.83 -11.40 4.44
N LEU A 68 -9.65 -10.39 4.10
CA LEU A 68 -10.99 -10.59 3.56
C LEU A 68 -11.02 -10.74 2.02
N GLY A 69 -9.93 -10.41 1.33
CA GLY A 69 -9.86 -10.38 -0.13
C GLY A 69 -10.79 -9.34 -0.77
N GLN A 70 -11.09 -8.24 -0.07
CA GLN A 70 -12.10 -7.27 -0.48
C GLN A 70 -11.54 -5.86 -0.63
N GLN A 71 -12.08 -5.12 -1.61
CA GLN A 71 -11.81 -3.69 -1.74
C GLN A 71 -12.62 -2.91 -0.70
N ILE A 72 -11.95 -2.12 0.13
CA ILE A 72 -12.57 -1.28 1.15
C ILE A 72 -12.99 0.06 0.55
N LYS A 73 -12.10 0.70 -0.21
CA LYS A 73 -12.32 2.06 -0.71
C LYS A 73 -11.50 2.37 -1.95
N SER A 74 -12.00 3.32 -2.73
CA SER A 74 -11.28 3.94 -3.85
C SER A 74 -11.14 5.46 -3.62
N PHE A 75 -9.98 6.00 -3.97
CA PHE A 75 -9.66 7.41 -3.89
C PHE A 75 -9.21 7.92 -5.26
N ARG A 76 -9.78 9.03 -5.72
CA ARG A 76 -9.29 9.73 -6.90
C ARG A 76 -8.06 10.57 -6.52
N ILE A 77 -6.89 10.19 -7.05
CA ILE A 77 -5.63 10.87 -6.74
C ILE A 77 -5.30 11.94 -7.77
N PHE A 78 -5.46 11.63 -9.05
CA PHE A 78 -5.18 12.55 -10.13
C PHE A 78 -6.38 12.70 -11.08
N GLU A 79 -6.34 13.76 -11.89
CA GLU A 79 -7.20 13.92 -13.05
C GLU A 79 -6.37 13.60 -14.30
N GLY A 80 -6.73 12.51 -14.98
CA GLY A 80 -6.12 12.11 -16.26
C GLY A 80 -4.67 11.63 -16.21
N VAL A 81 -4.07 11.46 -15.02
CA VAL A 81 -2.68 11.00 -14.86
C VAL A 81 -2.66 9.63 -14.20
N ARG A 82 -1.87 8.71 -14.77
CA ARG A 82 -1.71 7.37 -14.23
C ARG A 82 -0.84 7.38 -12.97
N VAL A 83 -1.34 6.84 -11.87
CA VAL A 83 -0.56 6.48 -10.69
C VAL A 83 0.45 5.40 -11.11
N HIS A 84 1.73 5.57 -10.83
CA HIS A 84 2.74 4.54 -11.13
C HIS A 84 3.75 4.36 -9.99
N GLY A 85 3.64 5.13 -8.91
CA GLY A 85 4.47 4.95 -7.73
C GLY A 85 3.69 5.25 -6.47
N ILE A 86 3.86 4.39 -5.46
CA ILE A 86 3.23 4.52 -4.14
C ILE A 86 4.29 4.13 -3.11
N ALA A 87 4.50 5.00 -2.13
CA ALA A 87 5.30 4.70 -0.95
C ALA A 87 4.50 5.05 0.30
N ALA A 88 4.61 4.24 1.34
CA ALA A 88 3.94 4.47 2.60
C ALA A 88 4.92 4.33 3.78
N GLN A 89 4.72 5.16 4.79
CA GLN A 89 5.42 5.09 6.06
C GLN A 89 4.41 5.24 7.18
N VAL A 90 4.52 4.40 8.21
CA VAL A 90 3.70 4.54 9.41
C VAL A 90 4.12 5.83 10.13
N MET A 91 3.15 6.68 10.43
CA MET A 91 3.37 7.91 11.20
C MET A 91 3.12 7.71 12.69
N LYS A 92 1.96 7.13 13.01
CA LYS A 92 1.50 6.99 14.39
C LYS A 92 0.52 5.84 14.53
N TYR A 93 0.54 5.25 15.71
CA TYR A 93 -0.47 4.32 16.20
C TYR A 93 -1.14 5.01 17.38
N GLU A 94 -2.47 5.03 17.39
CA GLU A 94 -3.29 5.61 18.45
C GLU A 94 -4.35 4.59 18.80
N GLY A 95 -4.40 4.11 20.04
CA GLY A 95 -5.43 3.20 20.45
C GLY A 95 -5.51 3.04 21.97
N ASP A 96 -6.71 2.74 22.42
CA ASP A 96 -7.04 2.32 23.78
C ASP A 96 -7.74 0.95 23.73
N SER A 97 -8.31 0.51 24.85
CA SER A 97 -8.98 -0.80 24.94
C SER A 97 -10.23 -0.92 24.05
N LEU A 98 -10.76 0.19 23.51
CA LEU A 98 -12.06 0.24 22.83
C LEU A 98 -11.97 0.67 21.36
N SER A 99 -10.91 1.38 20.98
CA SER A 99 -10.71 1.88 19.63
C SER A 99 -9.24 1.83 19.25
N CYS A 100 -8.95 1.50 18.00
CA CYS A 100 -7.60 1.55 17.48
C CYS A 100 -7.57 2.25 16.12
N SER A 101 -6.56 3.09 15.92
CA SER A 101 -6.30 3.80 14.68
C SER A 101 -4.82 3.79 14.34
N VAL A 102 -4.51 3.61 13.06
CA VAL A 102 -3.17 3.77 12.51
C VAL A 102 -3.20 4.84 11.45
N THR A 103 -2.19 5.71 11.45
CA THR A 103 -2.03 6.73 10.42
C THR A 103 -0.75 6.49 9.64
N PHE A 104 -0.87 6.50 8.32
CA PHE A 104 0.23 6.39 7.36
C PHE A 104 0.43 7.72 6.65
N LYS A 105 1.68 8.06 6.41
CA LYS A 105 2.07 9.06 5.42
C LYS A 105 2.28 8.32 4.10
N ILE A 106 1.60 8.76 3.06
CA ILE A 106 1.64 8.14 1.74
C ILE A 106 2.12 9.16 0.74
N ILE A 107 3.08 8.79 -0.09
CA ILE A 107 3.41 9.54 -1.29
C ILE A 107 2.92 8.76 -2.51
N VAL A 108 2.25 9.48 -3.41
CA VAL A 108 1.78 8.94 -4.68
C VAL A 108 2.34 9.76 -5.83
N SER A 109 2.95 9.08 -6.80
CA SER A 109 3.43 9.70 -8.04
C SER A 109 2.66 9.25 -9.26
N GLY A 110 2.51 10.20 -10.17
CA GLY A 110 1.96 10.00 -11.51
C GLY A 110 2.65 10.93 -12.50
N GLU A 111 3.32 10.34 -13.49
CA GLU A 111 4.14 11.03 -14.49
C GLU A 111 5.11 12.02 -13.81
N ARG A 112 4.83 13.32 -13.90
CA ARG A 112 5.65 14.43 -13.38
C ARG A 112 5.12 15.01 -12.07
N ARG A 113 4.13 14.36 -11.46
CA ARG A 113 3.38 14.89 -10.31
C ARG A 113 3.58 13.99 -9.10
N VAL A 114 3.76 14.61 -7.94
CA VAL A 114 3.88 13.91 -6.67
C VAL A 114 2.96 14.57 -5.65
N LYS A 115 2.19 13.75 -4.95
CA LYS A 115 1.27 14.18 -3.89
C LYS A 115 1.56 13.41 -2.62
N LEU A 116 1.52 14.13 -1.51
CA LEU A 116 1.70 13.61 -0.17
C LEU A 116 0.35 13.60 0.54
N TYR A 117 -0.01 12.47 1.13
CA TYR A 117 -1.26 12.23 1.82
C TYR A 117 -1.04 11.70 3.24
N SER A 118 -2.06 11.88 4.07
CA SER A 118 -2.25 11.15 5.33
C SER A 118 -3.41 10.18 5.13
N LEU A 119 -3.17 8.89 5.31
CA LEU A 119 -4.22 7.87 5.36
C LEU A 119 -4.40 7.42 6.79
N ARG A 120 -5.62 7.55 7.31
CA ARG A 120 -6.00 7.02 8.62
C ARG A 120 -6.90 5.81 8.44
N LEU A 121 -6.53 4.69 9.06
CA LEU A 121 -7.39 3.52 9.23
C LEU A 121 -7.82 3.50 10.69
N GLN A 122 -9.11 3.37 10.93
CA GLN A 122 -9.68 3.27 12.27
C GLN A 122 -10.59 2.04 12.33
N LEU A 123 -10.35 1.21 13.33
CA LEU A 123 -11.20 0.07 13.63
C LEU A 123 -12.35 0.57 14.51
N GLU A 124 -13.59 0.41 14.03
CA GLU A 124 -14.76 0.76 14.82
C GLU A 124 -14.96 -0.25 15.98
N PRO A 125 -15.49 0.19 17.13
CA PRO A 125 -15.77 -0.70 18.26
C PRO A 125 -16.71 -1.85 17.86
N MET A 126 -16.53 -3.00 18.50
CA MET A 126 -17.23 -4.29 18.30
C MET A 126 -18.77 -4.26 18.44
N SER A 127 -19.42 -3.09 18.52
CA SER A 127 -20.88 -3.00 18.60
C SER A 127 -21.59 -3.11 17.25
N LEU A 128 -20.86 -3.06 16.14
CA LEU A 128 -21.38 -3.21 14.79
C LEU A 128 -20.73 -4.42 14.13
N GLU A 129 -21.44 -5.54 14.06
CA GLU A 129 -21.03 -6.64 13.18
C GLU A 129 -21.61 -6.41 11.77
N PRO A 130 -20.79 -6.59 10.70
CA PRO A 130 -19.38 -6.95 10.71
C PRO A 130 -18.46 -5.75 11.04
N PRO A 131 -17.26 -6.00 11.62
CA PRO A 131 -16.29 -4.94 11.93
C PRO A 131 -15.94 -4.16 10.66
N CYS A 132 -16.22 -2.86 10.70
CA CYS A 132 -15.98 -1.96 9.58
C CYS A 132 -14.72 -1.13 9.84
N VAL A 133 -13.81 -1.09 8.88
CA VAL A 133 -12.64 -0.19 8.93
C VAL A 133 -13.04 1.15 8.34
N SER A 134 -13.15 2.17 9.18
CA SER A 134 -13.34 3.54 8.72
C SER A 134 -12.01 4.09 8.20
N THR A 135 -12.06 4.72 7.01
CA THR A 135 -10.85 5.15 6.31
C THR A 135 -10.99 6.56 5.76
N ASP A 136 -9.96 7.36 5.99
CA ASP A 136 -9.88 8.74 5.53
C ASP A 136 -8.51 9.06 4.90
N LEU A 137 -8.53 9.75 3.76
CA LEU A 137 -7.34 10.10 2.99
C LEU A 137 -7.30 11.62 2.76
N ILE A 138 -6.37 12.28 3.43
CA ILE A 138 -6.25 13.75 3.41
C ILE A 138 -5.01 14.14 2.63
N LEU A 139 -5.15 15.04 1.65
CA LEU A 139 -4.00 15.63 0.95
C LEU A 139 -3.24 16.57 1.88
N LEU A 140 -1.97 16.28 2.14
CA LEU A 140 -1.09 17.11 2.96
C LEU A 140 -0.34 18.13 2.11
N GLN A 141 0.22 17.69 0.98
CA GLN A 141 1.06 18.54 0.14
C GLN A 141 1.06 18.09 -1.32
N LEU A 142 1.03 19.08 -2.22
CA LEU A 142 1.37 18.90 -3.63
C LEU A 142 2.82 19.36 -3.83
N LEU A 143 3.68 18.48 -4.37
CA LEU A 143 5.03 18.88 -4.73
C LEU A 143 5.02 19.64 -6.07
N PRO A 144 6.04 20.48 -6.34
CA PRO A 144 6.22 21.09 -7.65
C PRO A 144 6.17 20.05 -8.77
N ARG A 145 5.65 20.44 -9.93
CA ARG A 145 5.67 19.57 -11.11
C ARG A 145 7.11 19.41 -11.57
N PHE A 146 7.57 18.18 -11.66
CA PHE A 146 8.90 17.86 -12.17
C PHE A 146 8.96 18.08 -13.69
N THR A 147 10.15 18.33 -14.22
CA THR A 147 10.35 18.45 -15.67
C THR A 147 10.24 17.10 -16.36
N HIS A 148 10.64 16.04 -15.66
CA HIS A 148 10.68 14.66 -16.14
C HIS A 148 9.77 13.76 -15.31
N TRP A 149 9.55 12.54 -15.81
CA TRP A 149 8.80 11.53 -15.08
C TRP A 149 9.54 11.15 -13.80
N VAL A 150 8.78 11.05 -12.72
CA VAL A 150 9.25 10.44 -11.48
C VAL A 150 9.24 8.94 -11.72
N LEU A 151 10.35 8.26 -11.46
CA LEU A 151 10.43 6.82 -11.67
C LEU A 151 10.16 6.05 -10.40
N ASP A 152 10.64 6.56 -9.27
CA ASP A 152 10.50 5.92 -7.97
C ASP A 152 10.47 6.96 -6.84
N ILE A 153 9.86 6.58 -5.72
CA ILE A 153 9.77 7.38 -4.51
C ILE A 153 9.91 6.43 -3.32
N CYS A 154 10.74 6.81 -2.35
CA CYS A 154 10.84 6.12 -1.08
C CYS A 154 10.90 7.10 0.10
N PHE A 155 10.44 6.63 1.26
CA PHE A 155 10.76 7.27 2.53
C PHE A 155 12.11 6.77 3.00
N LEU A 156 13.05 7.68 3.18
CA LEU A 156 14.38 7.37 3.70
C LEU A 156 14.35 7.36 5.23
N TRP A 157 14.75 6.24 5.82
CA TRP A 157 14.96 6.10 7.26
C TRP A 157 16.38 6.58 7.60
N VAL A 158 16.61 7.88 7.81
CA VAL A 158 17.67 8.44 8.66
C VAL A 158 17.48 9.97 8.67
N ILE A 159 17.57 10.58 9.86
CA ILE A 159 17.83 12.02 10.06
C ILE A 159 19.14 12.37 9.32
N LEU A 160 19.08 12.69 8.01
CA LEU A 160 20.14 13.29 7.19
C LEU A 160 19.74 13.45 5.69
N VAL A 161 18.46 13.64 5.35
CA VAL A 161 18.04 13.81 3.93
C VAL A 161 17.92 15.28 3.55
N VAL A 162 19.00 15.99 3.85
CA VAL A 162 19.45 17.12 3.03
C VAL A 162 19.91 16.58 1.64
N CYS A 163 20.19 15.27 1.49
CA CYS A 163 20.75 14.70 0.27
C CYS A 163 19.78 14.51 -0.93
N ALA A 164 18.49 14.20 -0.73
CA ALA A 164 17.58 14.01 -1.87
C ALA A 164 17.15 15.34 -2.53
N LEU A 165 17.13 16.44 -1.76
CA LEU A 165 16.87 17.78 -2.27
C LEU A 165 18.14 18.47 -2.81
N LEU A 166 19.34 18.14 -2.30
CA LEU A 166 20.60 18.72 -2.82
C LEU A 166 21.14 18.02 -4.08
N LEU A 167 20.95 16.71 -4.27
CA LEU A 167 21.38 16.05 -5.51
C LEU A 167 20.57 16.48 -6.74
N PHE A 168 19.31 16.91 -6.57
CA PHE A 168 18.53 17.50 -7.65
C PHE A 168 18.85 18.98 -7.91
N ASN A 169 19.23 19.76 -6.89
CA ASN A 169 19.61 21.16 -7.09
C ASN A 169 20.97 21.34 -7.79
N PHE A 170 21.86 20.32 -7.78
CA PHE A 170 23.17 20.43 -8.44
C PHE A 170 23.17 20.02 -9.94
N ILE A 171 22.12 19.37 -10.44
CA ILE A 171 22.05 18.92 -11.86
C ILE A 171 21.19 19.85 -12.74
N PHE A 172 20.38 20.74 -12.15
CA PHE A 172 19.51 21.67 -12.90
C PHE A 172 19.68 23.15 -12.49
N TYR A 173 20.88 23.57 -12.07
CA TYR A 173 21.21 25.00 -12.07
C TYR A 173 21.50 25.43 -13.51
N ASP A 174 20.46 25.86 -14.22
CA ASP A 174 20.61 26.60 -15.47
C ASP A 174 20.83 28.07 -15.11
N PRO A 175 22.04 28.64 -15.29
CA PRO A 175 22.25 30.06 -15.00
C PRO A 175 21.40 30.90 -15.95
N PRO A 176 20.78 32.00 -15.49
CA PRO A 176 20.02 32.86 -16.37
C PRO A 176 20.92 33.42 -17.46
N GLU A 177 20.53 33.21 -18.72
CA GLU A 177 21.18 33.81 -19.89
C GLU A 177 21.35 35.31 -19.66
N LYS A 178 22.62 35.75 -19.67
CA LYS A 178 22.95 37.16 -19.75
C LYS A 178 22.39 37.68 -21.08
N LYS A 179 21.31 38.45 -21.04
CA LYS A 179 20.94 39.32 -22.15
C LYS A 179 22.06 40.35 -22.32
N LEU A 180 22.88 40.17 -23.35
CA LEU A 180 23.60 41.27 -23.98
C LEU A 180 22.60 42.13 -24.74
N SER A 181 22.34 43.34 -24.25
CA SER A 181 22.05 44.53 -25.04
C SER A 181 22.24 45.76 -24.17
#